data_AF-A0A2T5I319-F1
#
_entry.id   AF-A0A2T5I319-F1
#
_cell.length_a   1.000
_cell.length_b   1.000
_cell.length_c   1.000
_cell.angle_alpha   90.00
_cell.angle_beta   90.00
_cell.angle_gamma   90.00
#
_symmetry.space_group_name_H-M   'P 1'
#
loop_
_entity.id
_entity.type
_entity.pdbx_description
1 polymer ?
#
loop_
_entity_poly.entity_id
_entity_poly.type
_entity_poly.pdbx_seq_one_letter_code
_entity_poly.pdbx_strand_id
1 'polypeptide(L)'
;MTIQSAFSIEPVSITSTQITKSVNSEGDGTKKSSDTMGMKHRVDHAIYVAYGAMTPQLADKTGFSDTDAEAIKAILPKLFEGDASSARPEGSMAISKVIWWQHNSKAGQYSSAKVHATLKVNPDGDYDLTQLDGLKPEEISGF
;
A
#
# COMPACT_ATOMS: atom_id res chain seq x y z
N MET A 1 -5.60 -14.41 -4.70
CA MET A 1 -5.62 -13.19 -3.87
C MET A 1 -6.26 -12.07 -4.66
N THR A 2 -7.09 -11.25 -4.02
CA THR A 2 -7.58 -9.98 -4.58
C THR A 2 -7.16 -8.84 -3.67
N ILE A 3 -6.81 -7.71 -4.25
CA ILE A 3 -6.48 -6.47 -3.53
C ILE A 3 -7.27 -5.34 -4.19
N GLN A 4 -7.93 -4.53 -3.38
CA GLN A 4 -8.65 -3.34 -3.81
C GLN A 4 -7.68 -2.17 -3.90
N SER A 5 -8.04 -1.17 -4.71
CA SER A 5 -7.32 0.10 -4.73
C SER A 5 -7.26 0.69 -3.32
N ALA A 6 -6.10 1.26 -2.98
CA ALA A 6 -5.96 2.01 -1.75
C ALA A 6 -6.59 3.40 -1.93
N PHE A 7 -7.40 3.82 -0.96
CA PHE A 7 -7.99 5.16 -0.95
C PHE A 7 -7.50 5.93 0.26
N SER A 8 -7.28 7.24 0.09
CA SER A 8 -6.89 8.10 1.18
C SER A 8 -8.08 8.34 2.13
N ILE A 9 -7.79 8.40 3.43
CA ILE A 9 -8.82 8.71 4.44
C ILE A 9 -9.30 10.15 4.32
N GLU A 10 -8.38 11.06 4.02
CA GLU A 10 -8.66 12.47 3.77
C GLU A 10 -8.28 12.87 2.33
N PRO A 11 -8.85 13.97 1.80
CA PRO A 11 -8.40 14.55 0.54
C PRO A 11 -6.90 14.87 0.57
N VAL A 12 -6.19 14.49 -0.49
CA VAL A 12 -4.73 14.68 -0.56
C VAL A 12 -4.37 16.04 -1.14
N SER A 13 -3.37 16.70 -0.54
CA SER A 13 -2.76 17.91 -1.10
C SER A 13 -1.60 17.55 -2.02
N ILE A 14 -1.64 18.05 -3.25
CA ILE A 14 -0.60 17.80 -4.26
C ILE A 14 0.24 19.07 -4.42
N THR A 15 1.51 18.97 -4.03
CA THR A 15 2.51 20.00 -4.25
C THR A 15 3.24 19.75 -5.57
N SER A 16 3.28 20.77 -6.42
CA SER A 16 3.93 20.72 -7.74
C SER A 16 5.17 21.59 -7.75
N THR A 17 6.34 20.98 -7.95
CA THR A 17 7.64 21.67 -8.00
C THR A 17 8.15 21.68 -9.44
N GLN A 18 8.50 22.85 -9.97
CA GLN A 18 9.13 22.95 -11.28
C GLN A 18 10.57 22.44 -11.19
N ILE A 19 10.96 21.60 -12.14
CA ILE A 19 12.31 21.03 -12.24
C ILE A 19 12.88 21.28 -13.63
N THR A 20 14.19 21.42 -13.72
CA THR A 20 14.88 21.61 -14.99
C THR A 20 15.82 20.45 -15.23
N LYS A 21 15.61 19.71 -16.32
CA LYS A 21 16.56 18.70 -16.78
C LYS A 21 17.57 19.39 -17.68
N SER A 22 18.79 19.54 -17.19
CA SER A 22 19.92 19.91 -18.04
C SER A 22 20.58 18.66 -18.59
N VAL A 23 20.75 18.61 -19.92
CA VAL A 23 21.51 17.54 -20.57
C VAL A 23 22.74 18.17 -21.19
N ASN A 24 23.92 17.70 -20.80
CA ASN A 24 25.12 17.94 -21.58
C ASN A 24 25.12 16.92 -22.71
N SER A 25 24.75 17.32 -23.92
CA SER A 25 24.99 16.48 -25.10
C SER A 25 26.51 16.33 -25.31
N GLU A 26 27.02 15.10 -25.34
CA GLU A 26 28.36 14.79 -25.85
C GLU A 26 28.39 14.93 -27.38
N GLY A 27 28.26 16.16 -27.89
CA GLY A 27 28.42 16.46 -29.31
C GLY A 27 29.15 17.79 -29.49
N ASP A 28 30.21 17.80 -30.32
CA ASP A 28 31.03 18.89 -30.88
C ASP A 28 31.18 20.25 -30.14
N GLY A 29 30.84 20.35 -28.85
CA GLY A 29 31.04 21.54 -28.00
C GLY A 29 30.30 22.81 -28.43
N THR A 30 29.54 22.79 -29.53
CA THR A 30 29.05 24.00 -30.21
C THR A 30 27.55 24.26 -30.06
N LYS A 31 26.76 23.31 -29.53
CA LYS A 31 25.33 23.51 -29.25
C LYS A 31 24.94 22.89 -27.90
N LYS A 32 24.68 23.74 -26.90
CA LYS A 32 23.89 23.32 -25.72
C LYS A 32 22.49 22.97 -26.20
N SER A 33 22.02 21.74 -25.98
CA SER A 33 20.60 21.41 -26.10
C SER A 33 19.82 22.26 -25.09
N SER A 34 18.64 22.78 -25.47
CA SER A 34 17.85 23.60 -24.55
C SER A 34 17.42 22.77 -23.33
N ASP A 35 17.65 23.31 -22.13
CA ASP A 35 17.17 22.70 -20.90
C ASP A 35 15.65 22.47 -21.00
N THR A 36 15.19 21.26 -20.66
CA THR A 36 13.77 20.94 -20.66
C THR A 36 13.20 21.11 -19.26
N MET A 37 12.20 21.99 -19.13
CA MET A 37 11.45 22.15 -17.88
C MET A 37 10.41 21.02 -17.74
N GLY A 38 10.33 20.45 -16.55
CA GLY A 38 9.32 19.47 -16.15
C GLY A 38 8.69 19.84 -14.81
N MET A 39 7.72 19.04 -14.38
CA MET A 39 7.07 19.17 -13.09
C MET A 39 7.27 17.90 -12.27
N LYS A 40 7.56 18.06 -10.99
CA LYS A 40 7.55 16.99 -10.00
C LYS A 40 6.37 17.18 -9.07
N HIS A 41 5.43 16.24 -9.11
CA HIS A 41 4.26 16.22 -8.24
C HIS A 41 4.54 15.32 -7.05
N ARG A 42 4.16 15.77 -5.85
CA ARG A 42 4.23 14.97 -4.62
C ARG A 42 3.00 15.20 -3.76
N VAL A 43 2.65 14.20 -2.99
CA VAL A 43 1.70 14.33 -1.88
C VAL A 43 2.51 14.63 -0.63
N ASP A 44 2.14 15.67 0.13
CA ASP A 44 2.91 16.09 1.30
C ASP A 44 2.72 15.14 2.48
N HIS A 45 1.48 14.72 2.74
CA HIS A 45 1.12 13.73 3.73
C HIS A 45 -0.24 13.12 3.37
N ALA A 46 -0.38 11.80 3.52
CA ALA A 46 -1.65 11.10 3.35
C ALA A 46 -1.59 9.70 3.97
N ILE A 47 -2.72 9.25 4.49
CA ILE A 47 -2.92 7.89 4.99
C ILE A 47 -3.84 7.17 4.01
N TYR A 48 -3.39 6.03 3.51
CA TYR A 48 -4.12 5.21 2.55
C TYR A 48 -4.52 3.89 3.19
N VAL A 49 -5.75 3.44 2.91
CA VAL A 49 -6.25 2.14 3.34
C VAL A 49 -6.62 1.31 2.12
N ALA A 50 -6.13 0.08 2.09
CA ALA A 50 -6.46 -0.93 1.10
C ALA A 50 -7.01 -2.17 1.79
N TYR A 51 -7.93 -2.85 1.12
CA TYR A 51 -8.48 -4.11 1.58
C TYR A 51 -8.16 -5.21 0.58
N GLY A 52 -7.97 -6.42 1.07
CA GLY A 52 -7.70 -7.59 0.24
C GLY A 52 -8.32 -8.85 0.83
N ALA A 53 -8.38 -9.89 0.02
CA ALA A 53 -8.88 -11.19 0.43
C ALA A 53 -8.12 -12.34 -0.24
N MET A 54 -7.99 -13.44 0.49
CA MET A 54 -7.49 -14.72 -0.01
C MET A 54 -8.59 -15.77 0.17
N THR A 55 -9.03 -16.36 -0.94
CA THR A 55 -10.22 -17.23 -0.97
C THR A 55 -9.80 -18.67 -1.23
N PRO A 56 -10.06 -19.61 -0.30
CA PRO A 56 -9.63 -21.00 -0.41
C PRO A 56 -10.15 -21.74 -1.66
N GLN A 57 -11.34 -21.40 -2.15
CA GLN A 57 -11.99 -22.06 -3.29
C GLN A 57 -11.18 -21.93 -4.59
N LEU A 58 -10.49 -20.80 -4.78
CA LEU A 58 -9.61 -20.59 -5.93
C LEU A 58 -8.20 -21.10 -5.63
N ALA A 59 -7.78 -21.06 -4.36
CA ALA A 59 -6.51 -21.59 -3.90
C ALA A 59 -6.38 -23.08 -4.20
N ASP A 60 -7.43 -23.86 -3.90
CA ASP A 60 -7.52 -25.31 -4.17
C ASP A 60 -7.27 -25.64 -5.66
N LYS A 61 -7.63 -24.73 -6.59
CA LYS A 61 -7.42 -24.92 -8.04
C LYS A 61 -6.05 -24.47 -8.53
N THR A 62 -5.42 -23.53 -7.81
CA THR A 62 -4.17 -22.89 -8.22
C THR A 62 -2.95 -23.44 -7.49
N GLY A 63 -3.16 -24.28 -6.48
CA GLY A 63 -2.10 -24.82 -5.62
C GLY A 63 -1.60 -23.82 -4.58
N PHE A 64 -2.31 -22.70 -4.38
CA PHE A 64 -1.97 -21.73 -3.35
C PHE A 64 -2.22 -22.34 -1.97
N SER A 65 -1.21 -22.26 -1.10
CA SER A 65 -1.17 -22.94 0.18
C SER A 65 -1.12 -21.97 1.36
N ASP A 66 -1.31 -22.50 2.57
CA ASP A 66 -1.20 -21.70 3.80
C ASP A 66 0.23 -21.16 4.00
N THR A 67 1.25 -21.88 3.54
CA THR A 67 2.64 -21.41 3.56
C THR A 67 2.86 -20.19 2.68
N ASP A 68 2.16 -20.11 1.54
CA ASP A 68 2.22 -18.94 0.66
C ASP A 68 1.51 -17.73 1.30
N ALA A 69 0.38 -17.98 1.97
CA ALA A 69 -0.35 -16.94 2.70
C ALA A 69 0.49 -16.35 3.84
N GLU A 70 1.17 -17.19 4.62
CA GLU A 70 2.08 -16.76 5.68
C GLU A 70 3.29 -15.98 5.13
N ALA A 71 3.85 -16.40 3.99
CA ALA A 71 4.93 -15.65 3.34
C ALA A 71 4.47 -14.24 2.91
N ILE A 72 3.27 -14.11 2.35
CA ILE A 72 2.69 -12.80 2.00
C ILE A 72 2.45 -11.97 3.27
N LYS A 73 1.88 -12.57 4.31
CA LYS A 73 1.63 -11.89 5.58
C LYS A 73 2.91 -11.35 6.21
N ALA A 74 4.02 -12.09 6.11
CA ALA A 74 5.32 -11.67 6.62
C ALA A 74 5.96 -10.53 5.82
N ILE A 75 5.72 -10.45 4.50
CA ILE A 75 6.30 -9.39 3.64
C ILE A 75 5.46 -8.12 3.60
N LEU A 76 4.15 -8.19 3.86
CA LEU A 76 3.26 -7.03 3.82
C LEU A 76 3.72 -5.86 4.71
N PRO A 77 4.15 -6.05 5.97
CA PRO A 77 4.71 -4.96 6.79
C PRO A 77 5.96 -4.30 6.20
N LYS A 78 6.66 -5.02 5.31
CA LYS A 78 7.91 -4.63 4.66
C LYS A 78 7.71 -4.23 3.19
N LEU A 79 6.48 -3.97 2.77
CA LEU A 79 6.14 -3.78 1.34
C LEU A 79 6.98 -2.68 0.64
N PHE A 80 7.38 -1.64 1.38
CA PHE A 80 8.19 -0.54 0.85
C PHE A 80 9.68 -0.64 1.18
N GLU A 81 10.14 -1.76 1.77
CA GLU A 81 11.56 -2.00 2.05
C GLU A 81 12.34 -2.02 0.73
N GLY A 82 13.27 -1.07 0.57
CA GLY A 82 14.05 -0.93 -0.66
C GLY A 82 13.30 -0.34 -1.87
N ASP A 83 12.02 0.03 -1.75
CA ASP A 83 11.24 0.67 -2.83
C ASP A 83 11.43 2.20 -2.85
N ALA A 84 12.68 2.64 -2.86
CA ALA A 84 13.04 4.05 -2.90
C ALA A 84 13.29 4.52 -4.35
N SER A 85 12.80 5.72 -4.67
CA SER A 85 13.06 6.37 -5.96
C SER A 85 13.05 7.89 -5.85
N SER A 86 13.39 8.59 -6.93
CA SER A 86 13.30 10.05 -6.95
C SER A 86 11.87 10.56 -6.71
N ALA A 87 10.84 9.78 -7.07
CA ALA A 87 9.44 10.09 -6.82
C ALA A 87 8.97 9.69 -5.40
N ARG A 88 9.65 8.74 -4.77
CA ARG A 88 9.34 8.17 -3.45
C ARG A 88 10.64 8.06 -2.64
N PRO A 89 11.13 9.18 -2.06
CA PRO A 89 12.37 9.17 -1.29
C PRO A 89 12.35 8.14 -0.15
N GLU A 90 13.52 7.69 0.29
CA GLU A 90 13.62 6.77 1.42
C GLU A 90 12.90 7.32 2.66
N GLY A 91 12.08 6.47 3.30
CA GLY A 91 11.24 6.86 4.44
C GLY A 91 9.98 7.65 4.10
N SER A 92 9.73 8.00 2.82
CA SER A 92 8.49 8.72 2.44
C SER A 92 7.25 7.82 2.35
N MET A 93 7.44 6.50 2.30
CA MET A 93 6.36 5.52 2.29
C MET A 93 6.68 4.44 3.31
N ALA A 94 5.71 4.12 4.15
CA ALA A 94 5.80 3.06 5.14
C ALA A 94 4.42 2.42 5.32
N ILE A 95 4.40 1.16 5.71
CA ILE A 95 3.18 0.50 6.16
C ILE A 95 3.02 0.83 7.63
N SER A 96 1.91 1.44 8.03
CA SER A 96 1.65 1.72 9.46
C SER A 96 1.21 0.45 10.19
N LYS A 97 0.20 -0.23 9.65
CA LYS A 97 -0.42 -1.42 10.22
C LYS A 97 -0.90 -2.38 9.14
N VAL A 98 -0.78 -3.68 9.43
CA VAL A 98 -1.45 -4.75 8.68
C VAL A 98 -2.41 -5.44 9.63
N ILE A 99 -3.70 -5.45 9.28
CA ILE A 99 -4.74 -6.14 10.03
C ILE A 99 -5.14 -7.38 9.26
N TRP A 100 -5.04 -8.54 9.90
CA TRP A 100 -5.25 -9.84 9.26
C TRP A 100 -6.39 -10.61 9.91
N TRP A 101 -7.42 -10.95 9.13
CA TRP A 101 -8.55 -11.75 9.60
C TRP A 101 -8.49 -13.15 9.01
N GLN A 102 -8.26 -14.15 9.85
CA GLN A 102 -8.30 -15.54 9.44
C GLN A 102 -9.66 -16.15 9.82
N HIS A 103 -10.44 -16.53 8.80
CA HIS A 103 -11.70 -17.22 9.01
C HIS A 103 -11.48 -18.71 9.32
N ASN A 104 -12.33 -19.27 10.17
CA ASN A 104 -12.28 -20.69 10.54
C ASN A 104 -12.96 -21.64 9.53
N SER A 105 -13.51 -21.12 8.43
CA SER A 105 -14.23 -21.91 7.43
C SER A 105 -13.88 -21.48 6.01
N LYS A 106 -13.94 -22.40 5.05
CA LYS A 106 -13.66 -22.11 3.64
C LYS A 106 -14.62 -21.06 3.05
N ALA A 107 -15.87 -21.04 3.50
CA ALA A 107 -16.87 -20.08 3.03
C ALA A 107 -16.75 -18.68 3.69
N GLY A 108 -15.95 -18.57 4.76
CA GLY A 108 -15.91 -17.39 5.62
C GLY A 108 -17.00 -17.42 6.70
N GLN A 109 -16.74 -16.75 7.82
CA GLN A 109 -17.72 -16.56 8.92
C GLN A 109 -18.63 -15.35 8.69
N TYR A 110 -18.12 -14.36 7.97
CA TYR A 110 -18.78 -13.09 7.70
C TYR A 110 -18.45 -12.65 6.28
N SER A 111 -19.27 -11.79 5.69
CA SER A 111 -18.95 -11.18 4.40
C SER A 111 -17.75 -10.25 4.53
N SER A 112 -16.91 -10.16 3.48
CA SER A 112 -15.77 -9.25 3.46
C SER A 112 -16.17 -7.81 3.75
N ALA A 113 -17.32 -7.37 3.23
CA ALA A 113 -17.86 -6.03 3.53
C ALA A 113 -18.10 -5.80 5.02
N LYS A 114 -18.65 -6.80 5.73
CA LYS A 114 -18.87 -6.71 7.18
C LYS A 114 -17.56 -6.68 7.95
N VAL A 115 -16.58 -7.51 7.55
CA VAL A 115 -15.25 -7.53 8.18
C VAL A 115 -14.53 -6.20 7.95
N HIS A 116 -14.49 -5.68 6.72
CA HIS A 116 -13.81 -4.41 6.40
C HIS A 116 -14.45 -3.23 7.15
N ALA A 117 -15.78 -3.24 7.33
CA ALA A 117 -16.48 -2.22 8.11
C ALA A 117 -16.16 -2.23 9.61
N THR A 118 -15.48 -3.28 10.12
CA THR A 118 -15.01 -3.30 11.52
C THR A 118 -13.80 -2.43 11.77
N LEU A 119 -13.05 -2.10 10.72
CA LEU A 119 -11.88 -1.25 10.79
C LEU A 119 -12.29 0.17 10.39
N LYS A 120 -12.07 1.12 11.29
CA LYS A 120 -12.21 2.54 11.02
C LYS A 120 -10.88 3.22 11.28
N VAL A 121 -10.29 3.80 10.25
CA VAL A 121 -9.02 4.51 10.37
C VAL A 121 -9.29 6.01 10.49
N ASN A 122 -8.65 6.64 11.46
CA ASN A 122 -8.77 8.05 11.76
C ASN A 122 -7.70 8.87 10.99
N PRO A 123 -7.93 10.17 10.74
CA PRO A 123 -6.98 11.03 10.03
C PRO A 123 -5.57 11.14 10.64
N ASP A 124 -5.46 10.92 11.95
CA ASP A 124 -4.19 10.95 12.69
C ASP A 124 -3.39 9.64 12.54
N GLY A 125 -3.96 8.63 11.88
CA GLY A 125 -3.36 7.31 11.67
C GLY A 125 -3.65 6.30 12.77
N ASP A 126 -4.42 6.69 13.79
CA ASP A 126 -5.00 5.73 14.73
C ASP A 126 -6.17 4.98 14.08
N TYR A 127 -6.61 3.87 14.69
CA TYR A 127 -7.74 3.10 14.20
C TYR A 127 -8.58 2.48 15.30
N ASP A 128 -9.89 2.43 15.05
CA ASP A 128 -10.84 1.70 15.86
C ASP A 128 -11.12 0.34 15.19
N LEU A 129 -11.02 -0.73 15.98
CA LEU A 129 -11.26 -2.09 15.50
C LEU A 129 -12.37 -2.77 16.31
N THR A 130 -13.50 -3.03 15.65
CA THR A 130 -14.62 -3.73 16.27
C THR A 130 -14.45 -5.25 16.15
N GLN A 131 -14.44 -5.97 17.26
CA GLN A 131 -14.32 -7.43 17.22
C GLN A 131 -15.65 -8.08 16.81
N LEU A 132 -15.56 -9.11 15.97
CA LEU A 132 -16.69 -9.97 15.60
C LEU A 132 -16.58 -11.30 16.34
N ASP A 133 -17.71 -11.87 16.72
CA ASP A 133 -17.75 -13.12 17.48
C ASP A 133 -17.01 -14.25 16.75
N GLY A 134 -16.00 -14.80 17.42
CA GLY A 134 -15.20 -15.90 16.89
C GLY A 134 -14.30 -15.53 15.70
N LEU A 135 -14.13 -14.25 15.37
CA LEU A 135 -13.17 -13.77 14.37
C LEU A 135 -12.28 -12.71 15.00
N LYS A 136 -11.11 -13.15 15.50
CA LYS A 136 -10.12 -12.27 16.10
C LYS A 136 -9.12 -11.81 15.04
N PRO A 137 -8.99 -10.49 14.80
CA PRO A 137 -7.95 -9.97 13.93
C PRO A 137 -6.58 -10.12 14.59
N GLU A 138 -5.56 -10.36 13.76
CA GLU A 138 -4.17 -10.21 14.13
C GLU A 138 -3.66 -8.85 13.66
N GLU A 139 -3.01 -8.12 14.57
CA GLU A 139 -2.57 -6.75 14.34
C GLU A 139 -1.04 -6.72 14.26
N ILE A 140 -0.52 -6.43 13.08
CA ILE A 140 0.92 -6.47 12.80
C ILE A 140 1.38 -5.03 12.52
N SER A 141 2.37 -4.56 13.26
CA SER A 141 2.99 -3.25 13.04
C SER A 141 3.84 -3.25 11.77
N GLY A 142 3.95 -2.08 11.14
CA GLY A 142 4.95 -1.81 10.11
C GLY A 142 6.38 -2.14 10.55
N PHE A 143 7.23 -2.41 9.57
CA PHE A 143 8.67 -2.61 9.76
C PHE A 143 9.43 -1.30 9.98
#